data_AF-A0A2X3C8G0-F1
#
_entry.id   AF-A0A2X3C8G0-F1
#
_cell.length_a   1.000
_cell.length_b   1.000
_cell.length_c   1.000
_cell.angle_alpha   90.00
_cell.angle_beta   90.00
_cell.angle_gamma   90.00
#
_symmetry.space_group_name_H-M   'P 1'
#
loop_
_entity.id
_entity.type
_entity.pdbx_description
1 polymer ?
#
loop_
_entity_poly.entity_id
_entity_poly.type
_entity_poly.pdbx_seq_one_letter_code
_entity_poly.pdbx_strand_id
1 'polypeptide(L)'
;MFLNIKNSNPNIDKPINISLKEKNHLDENISCELIKVGIDEYVIYSELPLDWSAVSISVTSSDEKNSLSEVLKIYSDRKDTKENNNLKNENVNGYKVKFIDLEIESLNSNISEIDKLLDEKNTTESNLKKINSELEEDKKYQTENEKQESDSKINSNKSSIEKINKEKEELNNEKKELQNKISKLNQKKNDLEKHV
;
A
#
# COMPACT_ATOMS: atom_id res chain seq x y z
N MET A 1 -16.41 -9.37 -11.88
CA MET A 1 -15.59 -8.29 -11.26
C MET A 1 -14.86 -8.86 -10.05
N PHE A 2 -13.66 -8.39 -9.72
CA PHE A 2 -12.99 -8.70 -8.45
C PHE A 2 -12.80 -7.40 -7.68
N LEU A 3 -13.31 -7.35 -6.46
CA LEU A 3 -13.22 -6.20 -5.59
C LEU A 3 -12.58 -6.61 -4.26
N ASN A 4 -11.47 -5.96 -3.92
CA ASN A 4 -10.82 -6.10 -2.63
C ASN A 4 -11.30 -4.97 -1.72
N ILE A 5 -12.03 -5.31 -0.66
CA ILE A 5 -12.40 -4.37 0.39
C ILE A 5 -11.50 -4.68 1.59
N LYS A 6 -10.42 -3.91 1.78
CA LYS A 6 -9.69 -3.89 3.05
C LYS A 6 -10.53 -3.08 4.03
N ASN A 7 -11.10 -3.76 5.00
CA ASN A 7 -11.98 -3.13 5.96
C ASN A 7 -11.17 -2.28 6.95
N SER A 8 -11.53 -1.01 7.11
CA SER A 8 -11.02 -0.11 8.16
C SER A 8 -11.92 -0.08 9.40
N ASN A 9 -12.96 -0.92 9.48
CA ASN A 9 -13.92 -0.90 10.59
C ASN A 9 -14.09 -2.29 11.28
N PRO A 10 -13.65 -2.48 12.54
CA PRO A 10 -13.40 -3.80 13.16
C PRO A 10 -14.64 -4.56 13.67
N ASN A 11 -15.78 -4.54 12.96
CA ASN A 11 -17.00 -5.17 13.47
C ASN A 11 -17.84 -5.91 12.40
N ILE A 12 -17.21 -6.86 11.69
CA ILE A 12 -17.91 -7.78 10.78
C ILE A 12 -18.03 -9.19 11.39
N ASP A 13 -18.71 -9.27 12.53
CA ASP A 13 -19.45 -10.48 12.94
C ASP A 13 -20.91 -10.44 12.49
N LYS A 14 -21.28 -9.43 11.68
CA LYS A 14 -22.64 -9.21 11.19
C LYS A 14 -22.80 -9.70 9.75
N PRO A 15 -23.97 -10.23 9.37
CA PRO A 15 -24.19 -10.65 7.99
C PRO A 15 -24.14 -9.44 7.05
N ILE A 16 -23.53 -9.61 5.89
CA ILE A 16 -23.35 -8.57 4.86
C ILE A 16 -24.36 -8.82 3.75
N ASN A 17 -25.04 -7.77 3.31
CA ASN A 17 -25.87 -7.76 2.12
C ASN A 17 -25.16 -7.00 0.99
N ILE A 18 -25.29 -7.51 -0.23
CA ILE A 18 -24.73 -6.90 -1.44
C ILE A 18 -25.85 -6.64 -2.44
N SER A 19 -25.87 -5.45 -3.01
CA SER A 19 -26.66 -5.13 -4.20
C SER A 19 -25.73 -4.65 -5.30
N LEU A 20 -25.85 -5.25 -6.48
CA LEU A 20 -25.13 -4.87 -7.68
C LEU A 20 -26.16 -4.52 -8.75
N LYS A 21 -26.08 -3.31 -9.28
CA LYS A 21 -27.02 -2.80 -10.29
C LYS A 21 -26.26 -2.23 -11.46
N GLU A 22 -26.78 -2.45 -12.67
CA GLU A 22 -26.29 -1.81 -13.88
C GLU A 22 -27.10 -0.54 -14.16
N LYS A 23 -26.44 0.48 -14.69
CA LYS A 23 -26.99 1.82 -14.90
C LYS A 23 -28.30 1.85 -15.70
N ASN A 24 -28.42 0.99 -16.71
CA ASN A 24 -29.59 0.94 -17.59
C ASN A 24 -30.67 -0.02 -17.07
N HIS A 25 -30.39 -0.78 -16.01
CA HIS A 25 -31.28 -1.78 -15.42
C HIS A 25 -31.34 -1.63 -13.89
N LEU A 26 -31.71 -0.44 -13.41
CA LEU A 26 -31.68 -0.10 -11.98
C LEU A 26 -32.69 -0.88 -11.12
N ASP A 27 -33.73 -1.43 -11.73
CA ASP A 27 -34.76 -2.22 -11.04
C ASP A 27 -34.34 -3.68 -10.85
N GLU A 28 -33.30 -4.12 -11.56
CA GLU A 28 -32.78 -5.48 -11.51
C GLU A 28 -31.50 -5.54 -10.67
N ASN A 29 -31.47 -6.47 -9.72
CA ASN A 29 -30.26 -6.75 -8.96
C ASN A 29 -29.51 -7.89 -9.64
N ILE A 30 -28.27 -7.64 -10.07
CA ILE A 30 -27.41 -8.66 -10.65
C ILE A 30 -26.95 -9.61 -9.53
N SER A 31 -27.07 -10.91 -9.78
CA SER A 31 -26.66 -11.95 -8.83
C SER A 31 -25.19 -11.80 -8.46
N CYS A 32 -24.91 -11.85 -7.16
CA CYS A 32 -23.56 -11.79 -6.61
C CYS A 32 -23.31 -12.99 -5.71
N GLU A 33 -22.13 -13.58 -5.84
CA GLU A 33 -21.57 -14.49 -4.87
C GLU A 33 -20.69 -13.70 -3.90
N LEU A 34 -20.93 -13.88 -2.60
CA LEU A 34 -20.09 -13.33 -1.54
C LEU A 34 -19.24 -14.44 -0.94
N ILE A 35 -17.93 -14.32 -1.07
CA ILE A 35 -16.98 -15.33 -0.60
C ILE A 35 -16.17 -14.70 0.54
N LYS A 36 -16.30 -15.24 1.75
CA LYS A 36 -15.45 -14.86 2.90
C LYS A 36 -14.12 -15.61 2.81
N VAL A 37 -13.04 -14.86 2.66
CA VAL A 37 -11.69 -15.39 2.41
C VAL A 37 -10.82 -15.34 3.66
N GLY A 38 -11.04 -14.34 4.52
CA GLY A 38 -10.33 -14.13 5.77
C GLY A 38 -11.24 -13.55 6.86
N ILE A 39 -10.63 -12.99 7.91
CA ILE A 39 -11.35 -12.33 8.99
C ILE A 39 -12.07 -11.08 8.43
N ASP A 40 -11.31 -10.25 7.70
CA ASP A 40 -11.75 -8.97 7.13
C ASP A 40 -11.63 -8.92 5.59
N GLU A 41 -11.54 -10.09 4.95
CA GLU A 41 -11.30 -10.20 3.50
C GLU A 41 -12.48 -10.89 2.83
N TYR A 42 -13.13 -10.18 1.91
CA TYR A 42 -14.30 -10.64 1.17
C TYR A 42 -14.09 -10.44 -0.33
N VAL A 43 -14.63 -11.37 -1.11
CA VAL A 43 -14.69 -11.27 -2.58
C VAL A 43 -16.15 -11.21 -2.99
N ILE A 44 -16.47 -10.22 -3.82
CA ILE A 44 -17.75 -10.14 -4.52
C ILE A 44 -17.49 -10.60 -5.96
N TYR A 45 -18.07 -11.75 -6.32
CA TYR A 45 -18.01 -12.28 -7.68
C TYR A 45 -19.38 -12.17 -8.33
N SER A 46 -19.39 -11.76 -9.60
CA SER A 46 -20.63 -11.61 -10.37
C SER A 46 -20.31 -11.64 -11.86
N GLU A 47 -21.25 -12.20 -12.62
CA GLU A 47 -21.28 -12.16 -14.08
C GLU A 47 -22.09 -10.94 -14.51
N LEU A 48 -21.44 -10.04 -15.26
CA LEU A 48 -22.08 -8.84 -15.79
C LEU A 48 -22.64 -9.10 -17.20
N PRO A 49 -23.75 -8.44 -17.59
CA PRO A 49 -24.23 -8.45 -18.97
C PRO A 49 -23.13 -8.03 -19.95
N LEU A 50 -23.07 -8.63 -21.14
CA LEU A 50 -22.01 -8.35 -22.14
C LEU A 50 -21.96 -6.87 -22.56
N ASP A 51 -23.10 -6.19 -22.50
CA ASP A 51 -23.34 -4.80 -22.88
C ASP A 51 -23.38 -3.84 -21.67
N TRP A 52 -22.90 -4.27 -20.50
CA TRP A 52 -22.86 -3.41 -19.31
C TRP A 52 -22.09 -2.11 -19.59
N SER A 53 -22.58 -1.01 -19.01
CA SER A 53 -21.99 0.33 -19.21
C SER A 53 -21.38 0.87 -17.93
N ALA A 54 -22.13 0.83 -16.83
CA ALA A 54 -21.66 1.20 -15.51
C ALA A 54 -22.42 0.42 -14.46
N VAL A 55 -21.73 0.06 -13.38
CA VAL A 55 -22.31 -0.69 -12.27
C VAL A 55 -22.14 0.04 -10.95
N SER A 56 -23.10 -0.15 -10.06
CA SER A 56 -23.01 0.27 -8.66
C SER A 56 -23.09 -0.94 -7.75
N ILE A 57 -22.10 -1.11 -6.89
CA ILE A 57 -22.08 -2.09 -5.80
C ILE A 57 -22.40 -1.36 -4.51
N SER A 58 -23.39 -1.82 -3.77
CA SER A 58 -23.70 -1.36 -2.41
C SER A 58 -23.51 -2.52 -1.44
N VAL A 59 -22.70 -2.29 -0.41
CA VAL A 59 -22.47 -3.23 0.69
C VAL A 59 -23.13 -2.67 1.94
N THR A 60 -24.03 -3.44 2.55
CA THR A 60 -24.75 -3.05 3.76
C THR A 60 -24.65 -4.12 4.85
N SER A 61 -24.75 -3.71 6.11
CA SER A 61 -24.92 -4.63 7.24
C SER A 61 -26.39 -5.07 7.31
N SER A 62 -26.64 -6.35 7.57
CA SER A 62 -27.99 -6.92 7.66
C SER A 62 -28.65 -6.77 9.03
N ASP A 63 -28.01 -6.06 9.96
CA ASP A 63 -28.50 -5.93 11.34
C ASP A 63 -29.44 -4.72 11.49
N GLU A 64 -30.73 -4.98 11.59
CA GLU A 64 -31.79 -3.95 11.71
C GLU A 64 -31.73 -3.16 13.04
N LYS A 65 -31.10 -3.69 14.09
CA LYS A 65 -31.04 -3.04 15.42
C LYS A 65 -29.93 -2.02 15.58
N ASN A 66 -28.99 -2.00 14.65
CA ASN A 66 -27.95 -0.99 14.54
C ASN A 66 -27.68 -0.83 13.06
N SER A 67 -28.55 -0.08 12.38
CA SER A 67 -28.32 0.34 11.01
C SER A 67 -26.95 1.02 10.98
N LEU A 68 -25.93 0.30 10.52
CA LEU A 68 -24.70 0.95 10.12
C LEU A 68 -25.13 1.85 8.96
N SER A 69 -25.20 3.15 9.25
CA SER A 69 -25.38 4.23 8.29
C SER A 69 -24.28 4.25 7.22
N GLU A 70 -23.27 3.38 7.34
CA GLU A 70 -22.15 3.22 6.43
C GLU A 70 -22.50 2.19 5.36
N VAL A 71 -23.23 2.64 4.35
CA VAL A 71 -23.34 1.92 3.08
C VAL A 71 -22.08 2.24 2.28
N LEU A 72 -21.20 1.26 2.10
CA LEU A 72 -20.12 1.38 1.12
C LEU A 72 -20.74 1.26 -0.27
N LYS A 73 -20.71 2.36 -1.03
CA LYS A 73 -21.11 2.36 -2.44
C LYS A 73 -19.90 2.54 -3.33
N ILE A 74 -19.74 1.63 -4.27
CA ILE A 74 -18.67 1.65 -5.26
C ILE A 74 -19.33 1.75 -6.63
N TYR A 75 -18.82 2.67 -7.45
CA TYR A 75 -19.28 2.88 -8.81
C TYR A 75 -18.12 2.59 -9.76
N SER A 76 -18.42 1.93 -10.87
CA SER A 76 -17.43 1.57 -11.88
C SER A 76 -18.08 1.72 -13.25
N ASP A 77 -17.47 2.56 -14.10
CA ASP A 77 -17.82 2.68 -15.52
C ASP A 77 -16.91 1.74 -16.32
N ARG A 78 -17.47 1.06 -17.32
CA ARG A 78 -16.73 0.15 -18.18
C ARG A 78 -15.56 0.83 -18.88
N LYS A 79 -15.69 2.09 -19.28
CA LYS A 79 -14.63 2.85 -19.97
C LYS A 79 -13.42 3.08 -19.08
N ASP A 80 -13.64 3.22 -17.77
CA ASP A 80 -12.60 3.48 -16.78
C ASP A 80 -12.16 2.18 -16.06
N THR A 81 -12.72 1.03 -16.47
CA THR A 81 -12.44 -0.26 -15.86
C THR A 81 -11.53 -1.08 -16.76
N LYS A 82 -10.37 -1.46 -16.22
CA LYS A 82 -9.47 -2.38 -16.92
C LYS A 82 -10.04 -3.79 -16.90
N GLU A 83 -10.51 -4.26 -18.05
CA GLU A 83 -10.97 -5.65 -18.20
C GLU A 83 -9.79 -6.63 -18.09
N ASN A 84 -9.95 -7.67 -17.27
CA ASN A 84 -9.00 -8.77 -17.17
C ASN A 84 -9.66 -10.05 -17.70
N ASN A 85 -9.35 -10.40 -18.95
CA ASN A 85 -9.89 -11.58 -19.62
C ASN A 85 -9.42 -12.91 -19.02
N ASN A 86 -8.41 -12.87 -18.13
CA ASN A 86 -7.91 -14.05 -17.42
C ASN A 86 -8.55 -14.21 -16.04
N LEU A 87 -9.51 -13.36 -15.67
CA LEU A 87 -10.23 -13.49 -14.40
C LEU A 87 -11.04 -14.79 -14.41
N LYS A 88 -10.68 -15.71 -13.51
CA LYS A 88 -11.42 -16.94 -13.25
C LYS A 88 -11.95 -16.92 -11.83
N ASN A 89 -13.09 -17.55 -11.61
CA ASN A 89 -13.54 -17.85 -10.26
C ASN A 89 -12.53 -18.82 -9.63
N GLU A 90 -12.10 -18.52 -8.41
CA GLU A 90 -11.14 -19.34 -7.66
C GLU A 90 -11.85 -20.00 -6.47
N ASN A 91 -11.23 -21.02 -5.90
CA ASN A 91 -11.61 -21.46 -4.56
C ASN A 91 -11.10 -20.46 -3.50
N VAL A 92 -11.53 -20.64 -2.26
CA VAL A 92 -11.13 -19.78 -1.13
C VAL A 92 -9.61 -19.66 -0.99
N ASN A 93 -8.85 -20.75 -1.18
CA ASN A 93 -7.39 -20.72 -1.09
C ASN A 93 -6.77 -19.91 -2.24
N GLY A 94 -7.28 -20.04 -3.47
CA GLY A 94 -6.86 -19.22 -4.61
C GLY A 94 -7.11 -17.73 -4.38
N TYR A 95 -8.25 -17.37 -3.78
CA TYR A 95 -8.48 -15.99 -3.37
C TYR A 95 -7.52 -15.53 -2.26
N LYS A 96 -7.25 -16.34 -1.23
CA LYS A 96 -6.24 -16.00 -0.20
C LYS A 96 -4.88 -15.71 -0.81
N VAL A 97 -4.45 -16.50 -1.81
CA VAL A 97 -3.21 -16.26 -2.54
C VAL A 97 -3.24 -14.90 -3.25
N LYS A 98 -4.34 -14.54 -3.93
CA LYS A 98 -4.50 -13.22 -4.56
C LYS A 98 -4.42 -12.06 -3.55
N PHE A 99 -5.03 -12.19 -2.36
CA PHE A 99 -4.92 -11.19 -1.30
C PHE A 99 -3.48 -11.04 -0.80
N ILE A 100 -2.77 -12.16 -0.61
CA ILE A 100 -1.35 -12.15 -0.23
C ILE A 100 -0.51 -11.44 -1.30
N ASP A 101 -0.75 -11.72 -2.58
CA ASP A 101 -0.01 -11.08 -3.67
C ASP A 101 -0.23 -9.56 -3.69
N LEU A 102 -1.47 -9.10 -3.50
CA LEU A 102 -1.78 -7.66 -3.39
C LEU A 102 -1.11 -7.02 -2.16
N GLU A 103 -1.04 -7.74 -1.03
CA GLU A 103 -0.33 -7.24 0.14
C GLU A 103 1.18 -7.15 -0.11
N ILE A 104 1.79 -8.16 -0.73
CA ILE A 104 3.22 -8.15 -1.11
C ILE A 104 3.51 -7.00 -2.08
N GLU A 105 2.66 -6.76 -3.07
CA GLU A 105 2.81 -5.64 -4.01
C GLU A 105 2.83 -4.29 -3.28
N SER A 106 1.88 -4.07 -2.37
CA SER A 106 1.83 -2.87 -1.54
C SER A 106 3.08 -2.71 -0.66
N LEU A 107 3.55 -3.79 -0.03
CA LEU A 107 4.76 -3.76 0.79
C LEU A 107 6.02 -3.44 -0.04
N ASN A 108 6.12 -3.99 -1.26
CA ASN A 108 7.20 -3.68 -2.19
C ASN A 108 7.18 -2.22 -2.64
N SER A 109 6.00 -1.63 -2.84
CA SER A 109 5.86 -0.20 -3.13
C SER A 109 6.42 0.65 -1.98
N ASN A 110 6.07 0.33 -0.74
CA ASN A 110 6.60 1.03 0.44
C ASN A 110 8.12 0.90 0.55
N ILE A 111 8.68 -0.29 0.29
CA ILE A 111 10.13 -0.50 0.24
C ILE A 111 10.78 0.41 -0.82
N SER A 112 10.16 0.52 -2.00
CA SER A 112 10.68 1.40 -3.06
C SER A 112 10.66 2.88 -2.67
N GLU A 113 9.68 3.33 -1.89
CA GLU A 113 9.63 4.69 -1.35
C GLU A 113 10.74 4.93 -0.32
N ILE A 114 10.96 3.97 0.58
CA ILE A 114 12.08 4.01 1.54
C ILE A 114 13.42 4.10 0.81
N ASP A 115 13.59 3.34 -0.28
CA ASP A 115 14.83 3.38 -1.07
C ASP A 115 15.10 4.75 -1.69
N LYS A 116 14.06 5.42 -2.21
CA LYS A 116 14.20 6.80 -2.71
C LYS A 116 14.61 7.77 -1.59
N LEU A 117 14.00 7.65 -0.41
CA LEU A 117 14.35 8.48 0.75
C LEU A 117 15.80 8.25 1.21
N LEU A 118 16.27 7.00 1.18
CA LEU A 118 17.66 6.68 1.49
C LEU A 118 18.63 7.31 0.47
N ASP A 119 18.30 7.29 -0.82
CA ASP A 119 19.11 7.89 -1.89
C ASP A 119 19.20 9.42 -1.75
N GLU A 120 18.09 10.09 -1.44
CA GLU A 120 18.06 11.53 -1.16
C GLU A 120 18.94 11.89 0.05
N LYS A 121 18.86 11.09 1.12
CA LYS A 121 19.69 11.27 2.33
C LYS A 121 21.17 11.03 2.03
N ASN A 122 21.51 9.99 1.27
CA ASN A 122 22.88 9.71 0.84
C ASN A 122 23.47 10.87 0.01
N THR A 123 22.67 11.42 -0.89
CA THR A 123 23.07 12.58 -1.71
C THR A 123 23.33 13.80 -0.84
N THR A 124 22.44 14.08 0.12
CA THR A 124 22.61 15.20 1.06
C THR A 124 23.85 15.03 1.93
N GLU A 125 24.07 13.84 2.48
CA GLU A 125 25.26 13.50 3.27
C GLU A 125 26.55 13.71 2.47
N SER A 126 26.58 13.23 1.22
CA SER A 126 27.71 13.40 0.30
C SER A 126 28.02 14.87 0.02
N ASN A 127 26.99 15.68 -0.26
CA ASN A 127 27.14 17.12 -0.49
C ASN A 127 27.70 17.84 0.74
N LEU A 128 27.20 17.53 1.94
CA LEU A 128 27.72 18.12 3.18
C LEU A 128 29.18 17.73 3.43
N LYS A 129 29.57 16.48 3.14
CA LYS A 129 30.97 16.04 3.24
C LYS A 129 31.87 16.78 2.25
N LYS A 130 31.42 16.97 1.00
CA LYS A 130 32.14 17.73 -0.02
C LYS A 130 32.35 19.19 0.39
N ILE A 131 31.29 19.86 0.88
CA ILE A 131 31.37 21.23 1.39
C ILE A 131 32.38 21.32 2.55
N ASN A 132 32.37 20.35 3.48
CA ASN A 132 33.33 20.33 4.57
C ASN A 132 34.77 20.18 4.09
N SER A 133 35.02 19.33 3.09
CA SER A 133 36.36 19.17 2.49
C SER A 133 36.83 20.46 1.81
N GLU A 134 35.97 21.12 1.04
CA GLU A 134 36.28 22.40 0.39
C GLU A 134 36.62 23.49 1.43
N LEU A 135 35.82 23.59 2.50
CA LEU A 135 36.09 24.53 3.59
C LEU A 135 37.43 24.25 4.29
N GLU A 136 37.78 22.98 4.54
CA GLU A 136 39.06 22.62 5.13
C GLU A 136 40.25 22.96 4.22
N GLU A 137 40.13 22.76 2.91
CA GLU A 137 41.16 23.10 1.94
C GLU A 137 41.38 24.62 1.83
N ASP A 138 40.30 25.41 1.90
CA ASP A 138 40.33 26.87 1.77
C ASP A 138 40.87 27.58 3.01
N LYS A 139 40.85 26.94 4.20
CA LYS A 139 41.34 27.54 5.47
C LYS A 139 42.75 28.11 5.38
N LYS A 140 43.63 27.55 4.53
CA LYS A 140 45.01 28.06 4.36
C LYS A 140 45.08 29.48 3.79
N TYR A 141 44.02 29.93 3.11
CA TYR A 141 43.93 31.26 2.48
C TYR A 141 43.07 32.25 3.29
N GLN A 142 42.50 31.80 4.40
CA GLN A 142 41.56 32.56 5.23
C GLN A 142 42.26 33.29 6.38
N THR A 143 41.68 34.41 6.78
CA THR A 143 41.98 35.10 8.05
C THR A 143 41.47 34.30 9.25
N GLU A 144 41.90 34.67 10.46
CA GLU A 144 41.50 33.94 11.68
C GLU A 144 39.98 33.95 11.93
N ASN A 145 39.31 35.07 11.65
CA ASN A 145 37.86 35.15 11.79
C ASN A 145 37.14 34.25 10.78
N GLU A 146 37.56 34.26 9.51
CA GLU A 146 37.00 33.40 8.46
C GLU A 146 37.23 31.90 8.73
N LYS A 147 38.37 31.54 9.35
CA LYS A 147 38.61 30.17 9.82
C LYS A 147 37.62 29.75 10.90
N GLN A 148 37.34 30.62 11.88
CA GLN A 148 36.36 30.35 12.93
C GLN A 148 34.94 30.18 12.37
N GLU A 149 34.56 30.98 11.37
CA GLU A 149 33.30 30.83 10.65
C GLU A 149 33.25 29.49 9.90
N SER A 150 34.32 29.12 9.21
CA SER A 150 34.45 27.83 8.51
C SER A 150 34.36 26.64 9.47
N ASP A 151 35.04 26.69 10.61
CA ASP A 151 34.97 25.68 11.67
C ASP A 151 33.54 25.53 12.22
N SER A 152 32.87 26.65 12.46
CA SER A 152 31.48 26.66 12.93
C SER A 152 30.55 26.00 11.91
N LYS A 153 30.75 26.28 10.62
CA LYS A 153 29.96 25.69 9.54
C LYS A 153 30.22 24.18 9.40
N ILE A 154 31.48 23.76 9.47
CA ILE A 154 31.87 22.34 9.43
C ILE A 154 31.22 21.58 10.59
N ASN A 155 31.24 22.14 11.79
CA ASN A 155 30.61 21.51 12.96
C ASN A 155 29.09 21.39 12.81
N SER A 156 28.43 22.44 12.30
CA SER A 156 27.00 22.39 11.99
C SER A 156 26.66 21.30 10.95
N ASN A 157 27.48 21.18 9.90
CA ASN A 157 27.33 20.14 8.88
C ASN A 157 27.55 18.74 9.47
N LYS A 158 28.53 18.55 10.38
CA LYS A 158 28.77 17.26 11.08
C LYS A 158 27.55 16.83 11.90
N SER A 159 26.97 17.73 12.69
CA SER A 159 25.74 17.44 13.44
C SER A 159 24.57 17.08 12.51
N SER A 160 24.47 17.74 11.35
CA SER A 160 23.45 17.41 10.34
C SER A 160 23.66 16.00 9.76
N ILE A 161 24.91 15.62 9.46
CA ILE A 161 25.27 14.27 9.00
C ILE A 161 24.93 13.20 10.05
N GLU A 162 25.22 13.46 11.32
CA GLU A 162 24.86 12.54 12.42
C GLU A 162 23.36 12.29 12.49
N LYS A 163 22.55 13.35 12.33
CA LYS A 163 21.09 13.23 12.28
C LYS A 163 20.64 12.40 11.07
N ILE A 164 21.19 12.67 9.89
CA ILE A 164 20.90 11.91 8.67
C ILE A 164 21.22 10.42 8.87
N ASN A 165 22.33 10.10 9.52
CA ASN A 165 22.72 8.71 9.77
C ASN A 165 21.73 7.97 10.67
N LYS A 166 21.21 8.61 11.72
CA LYS A 166 20.15 8.03 12.56
C LYS A 166 18.87 7.79 11.78
N GLU A 167 18.43 8.78 11.01
CA GLU A 167 17.24 8.65 10.15
C GLU A 167 17.41 7.52 9.11
N LYS A 168 18.61 7.34 8.54
CA LYS A 168 18.92 6.21 7.64
C LYS A 168 18.86 4.86 8.37
N GLU A 169 19.31 4.78 9.61
CA GLU A 169 19.25 3.55 10.40
C GLU A 169 17.79 3.13 10.67
N GLU A 170 16.94 4.08 11.05
CA GLU A 170 15.50 3.87 11.26
C GLU A 170 14.82 3.35 9.97
N LEU A 171 15.07 3.99 8.84
CA LEU A 171 14.55 3.57 7.53
C LEU A 171 15.01 2.16 7.13
N ASN A 172 16.28 1.81 7.39
CA ASN A 172 16.79 0.48 7.09
C ASN A 172 16.15 -0.60 7.99
N ASN A 173 15.90 -0.28 9.25
CA ASN A 173 15.18 -1.19 10.16
C ASN A 173 13.74 -1.41 9.69
N GLU A 174 13.04 -0.34 9.32
CA GLU A 174 11.68 -0.45 8.75
C GLU A 174 11.67 -1.31 7.47
N LYS A 175 12.58 -1.04 6.53
CA LYS A 175 12.73 -1.82 5.31
C LYS A 175 12.93 -3.32 5.61
N LYS A 176 13.77 -3.65 6.59
CA LYS A 176 14.04 -5.04 6.99
C LYS A 176 12.79 -5.73 7.55
N GLU A 177 12.00 -5.04 8.35
CA GLU A 177 10.73 -5.58 8.87
C GLU A 177 9.71 -5.85 7.74
N LEU A 178 9.60 -4.94 6.77
CA LEU A 178 8.76 -5.16 5.59
C LEU A 178 9.22 -6.38 4.77
N GLN A 179 10.54 -6.54 4.57
CA GLN A 179 11.11 -7.70 3.88
C GLN A 179 10.86 -9.01 4.63
N ASN A 180 10.99 -9.01 5.97
CA ASN A 180 10.66 -10.16 6.81
C ASN A 180 9.17 -10.54 6.68
N LYS A 181 8.28 -9.54 6.67
CA LYS A 181 6.84 -9.75 6.48
C LYS A 181 6.55 -10.37 5.10
N ILE A 182 7.17 -9.87 4.03
CA ILE A 182 7.05 -10.46 2.68
C ILE A 182 7.50 -11.92 2.68
N SER A 183 8.62 -12.25 3.34
CA SER A 183 9.10 -13.63 3.45
C SER A 183 8.07 -14.55 4.12
N LYS A 184 7.43 -14.09 5.20
CA LYS A 184 6.36 -14.83 5.88
C LYS A 184 5.10 -14.99 5.04
N LEU A 185 4.73 -13.95 4.30
CA LEU A 185 3.62 -14.00 3.36
C LEU A 185 3.87 -15.01 2.23
N ASN A 186 5.08 -15.05 1.68
CA ASN A 186 5.47 -16.05 0.68
C ASN A 186 5.44 -17.48 1.24
N GLN A 187 5.87 -17.69 2.49
CA GLN A 187 5.72 -19.00 3.15
C GLN A 187 4.25 -19.41 3.23
N LYS A 188 3.38 -18.51 3.71
CA LYS A 188 1.93 -18.73 3.79
C LYS A 188 1.32 -19.03 2.42
N LYS A 189 1.72 -18.30 1.38
CA LYS A 189 1.28 -18.53 -0.01
C LYS A 189 1.65 -19.94 -0.49
N ASN A 190 2.90 -20.34 -0.34
CA ASN A 190 3.37 -21.67 -0.74
C ASN A 190 2.61 -22.80 -0.02
N ASP A 191 2.26 -22.62 1.25
CA ASP A 191 1.47 -23.61 1.99
C ASP A 191 0.03 -23.68 1.51
N LEU A 192 -0.59 -22.55 1.15
CA LEU A 192 -1.92 -22.52 0.57
C LEU A 192 -1.97 -23.19 -0.82
N GLU A 193 -0.97 -22.95 -1.66
CA GLU A 193 -0.89 -23.52 -3.01
C GLU A 193 -0.75 -25.05 -3.03
N LYS A 194 -0.24 -25.67 -1.95
CA LYS A 194 -0.24 -27.14 -1.80
C LYS A 194 -1.64 -27.73 -1.60
N HIS A 195 -2.64 -26.89 -1.32
CA HIS A 195 -4.02 -27.25 -1.01
C HIS A 195 -5.02 -26.60 -1.97
N VAL A 196 -4.55 -26.13 -3.14
CA VAL A 196 -5.37 -25.67 -4.29
C VAL A 196 -5.42 -26.79 -5.32
#